data_AF-A0AAN7HKM9-F1
#
_entry.id   AF-A0AAN7HKM9-F1
#
_cell.length_a   1.000
_cell.length_b   1.000
_cell.length_c   1.000
_cell.angle_alpha   90.00
_cell.angle_beta   90.00
_cell.angle_gamma   90.00
#
_symmetry.space_group_name_H-M   'P 1'
#
loop_
_entity.id
_entity.type
_entity.pdbx_description
1 polymer ?
#
loop_
_entity_poly.entity_id
_entity_poly.type
_entity_poly.pdbx_seq_one_letter_code
_entity_poly.pdbx_strand_id
1 'polypeptide(L)'
;MVYSKEYKQKIAFEYPCYICGSVLSKARQTINHLENIHGYKINGRSVGRRRPENPNFVYINDPKKRTDFEVYHCSCPSCWFHCSCDENALTALANHINEFHNPQNVDPGKNENGLIRAPQVNYVSRSKILPVDSDGEETDGLESEEEEETNKQPPKTKAKAQPKNKKKDTNQLGINDIYQRVVDLTEMFKALMNNDNNKQQG
;
A
#
# COMPACT_ATOMS: atom_id res chain seq x y z
N MET A 1 41.55 -16.04 12.08
CA MET A 1 40.11 -16.29 11.87
C MET A 1 39.61 -15.31 10.82
N VAL A 2 39.15 -15.80 9.67
CA VAL A 2 38.52 -14.95 8.65
C VAL A 2 37.02 -14.94 8.94
N TYR A 3 36.53 -13.88 9.58
CA TYR A 3 35.09 -13.63 9.67
C TYR A 3 34.61 -13.01 8.36
N SER A 4 34.49 -13.84 7.32
CA SER A 4 33.71 -13.47 6.14
C SER A 4 32.26 -13.38 6.56
N LYS A 5 31.76 -12.16 6.79
CA LYS A 5 30.33 -11.92 6.95
C LYS A 5 29.65 -12.36 5.65
N GLU A 6 28.89 -13.44 5.70
CA GLU A 6 28.07 -13.89 4.58
C GLU A 6 27.16 -12.74 4.16
N TYR A 7 27.25 -12.33 2.89
CA TYR A 7 26.43 -11.27 2.35
C TYR A 7 24.97 -11.69 2.33
N LYS A 8 24.10 -10.88 2.93
CA LYS A 8 22.65 -11.10 2.95
C LYS A 8 21.97 -10.03 2.10
N GLN A 9 21.19 -10.48 1.12
CA GLN A 9 20.49 -9.57 0.22
C GLN A 9 19.38 -8.81 0.97
N LYS A 10 19.36 -7.48 0.85
CA LYS A 10 18.29 -6.67 1.47
C LYS A 10 17.06 -6.66 0.58
N ILE A 11 15.92 -7.11 1.11
CA ILE A 11 14.68 -7.22 0.35
C ILE A 11 13.53 -6.46 1.00
N ALA A 12 12.72 -5.80 0.18
CA ALA A 12 11.44 -5.23 0.57
C ALA A 12 10.29 -6.06 0.02
N PHE A 13 9.17 -6.13 0.74
CA PHE A 13 8.03 -6.97 0.36
C PHE A 13 6.88 -6.18 -0.24
N GLU A 14 6.42 -6.62 -1.41
CA GLU A 14 5.19 -6.16 -2.05
C GLU A 14 4.11 -7.24 -1.95
N TYR A 15 2.84 -6.83 -1.89
CA TYR A 15 1.69 -7.76 -1.83
C TYR A 15 0.77 -7.58 -3.05
N PRO A 16 1.21 -8.01 -4.25
CA PRO A 16 0.38 -7.96 -5.43
C PRO A 16 -0.80 -8.93 -5.34
N CYS A 17 -1.93 -8.56 -5.93
CA CYS A 17 -2.98 -9.51 -6.29
C CYS A 17 -2.45 -10.42 -7.41
N TYR A 18 -2.44 -11.74 -7.20
CA TYR A 18 -1.98 -12.70 -8.22
C TYR A 18 -2.87 -12.77 -9.46
N ILE A 19 -4.11 -12.26 -9.38
CA ILE A 19 -5.06 -12.23 -10.49
C ILE A 19 -4.85 -10.97 -11.34
N CYS A 20 -4.97 -9.77 -10.76
CA CYS A 20 -4.96 -8.51 -11.51
C CYS A 20 -3.67 -7.68 -11.39
N GLY A 21 -2.62 -8.19 -10.76
CA GLY A 21 -1.30 -7.55 -10.64
C GLY A 21 -1.24 -6.29 -9.75
N SER A 22 -2.37 -5.79 -9.23
CA SER A 22 -2.43 -4.59 -8.39
C SER A 22 -1.65 -4.77 -7.08
N VAL A 23 -0.74 -3.85 -6.75
CA VAL A 23 0.01 -3.88 -5.47
C VAL A 23 -0.76 -3.20 -4.36
N LEU A 24 -0.98 -3.93 -3.26
CA LEU A 24 -1.56 -3.41 -2.03
C LEU A 24 -0.47 -3.22 -0.97
N SER A 25 -0.67 -2.24 -0.07
CA SER A 25 0.35 -1.89 0.95
C SER A 25 0.53 -2.94 2.05
N LYS A 26 -0.47 -3.79 2.30
CA LYS A 26 -0.47 -4.77 3.39
C LYS A 26 -1.15 -6.06 2.96
N ALA A 27 -0.62 -7.22 3.38
CA ALA A 27 -1.20 -8.54 3.14
C ALA A 27 -2.72 -8.63 3.37
N ARG A 28 -3.23 -8.04 4.47
CA ARG A 28 -4.68 -8.03 4.77
C ARG A 28 -5.50 -7.25 3.73
N GLN A 29 -4.95 -6.21 3.13
CA GLN A 29 -5.60 -5.50 2.03
C GLN A 29 -5.67 -6.38 0.78
N THR A 30 -4.63 -7.15 0.47
CA THR A 30 -4.62 -8.10 -0.65
C THR A 30 -5.65 -9.22 -0.47
N ILE A 31 -5.82 -9.74 0.75
CA ILE A 31 -6.88 -10.72 1.06
C ILE A 31 -8.26 -10.10 0.86
N ASN A 32 -8.50 -8.92 1.44
CA ASN A 32 -9.76 -8.19 1.26
C ASN A 32 -10.01 -7.84 -0.22
N HIS A 33 -8.97 -7.55 -1.01
CA HIS A 33 -9.08 -7.29 -2.45
C HIS A 33 -9.52 -8.56 -3.20
N LEU A 34 -8.90 -9.70 -2.92
CA LEU A 34 -9.28 -10.99 -3.51
C LEU A 34 -10.73 -11.36 -3.21
N GLU A 35 -11.18 -11.17 -1.97
CA GLU A 35 -12.57 -11.46 -1.55
C GLU A 35 -13.57 -10.49 -2.20
N ASN A 36 -13.30 -9.18 -2.17
CA ASN A 36 -14.25 -8.17 -2.66
C ASN A 36 -14.29 -8.02 -4.19
N ILE A 37 -13.14 -8.06 -4.86
CA ILE A 37 -12.98 -7.80 -6.30
C ILE A 37 -13.03 -9.08 -7.13
N HIS A 38 -12.45 -10.18 -6.63
CA HIS A 38 -12.34 -11.43 -7.37
C HIS A 38 -13.17 -12.59 -6.75
N GLY A 39 -13.96 -12.33 -5.70
CA GLY A 39 -14.83 -13.36 -5.12
C GLY A 39 -14.10 -14.57 -4.53
N TYR A 40 -12.81 -14.46 -4.22
CA TYR A 40 -11.99 -15.54 -3.68
C TYR A 40 -11.58 -15.26 -2.23
N LYS A 41 -11.90 -16.19 -1.34
CA LYS A 41 -11.51 -16.14 0.07
C LYS A 41 -10.29 -17.02 0.32
N ILE A 42 -9.27 -16.46 0.96
CA ILE A 42 -8.08 -17.16 1.44
C ILE A 42 -7.83 -16.84 2.91
N ASN A 43 -7.30 -17.81 3.66
CA ASN A 43 -7.02 -17.64 5.08
C ASN A 43 -5.82 -16.69 5.30
N GLY A 44 -5.90 -15.78 6.26
CA GLY A 44 -4.79 -14.91 6.63
C GLY A 44 -3.72 -15.62 7.46
N ARG A 45 -2.51 -15.05 7.49
CA ARG A 45 -1.44 -15.47 8.42
C ARG A 45 -1.92 -15.42 9.87
N SER A 46 -1.49 -16.38 10.69
CA SER A 46 -1.71 -16.34 12.13
C SER A 46 -1.04 -15.13 12.77
N VAL A 47 -1.81 -14.37 13.55
CA VAL A 47 -1.31 -13.22 14.31
C VAL A 47 -0.37 -13.66 15.43
N GLY A 48 0.55 -12.77 15.82
CA GLY A 48 1.53 -13.03 16.89
C GLY A 48 2.79 -13.80 16.46
N ARG A 49 2.83 -14.37 15.25
CA ARG A 49 4.05 -15.00 14.72
C ARG A 49 4.85 -14.02 13.85
N ARG A 50 6.18 -13.97 14.06
CA ARG A 50 7.11 -13.25 13.19
C ARG A 50 7.43 -14.08 11.94
N ARG A 51 7.91 -13.42 10.87
CA ARG A 51 8.48 -14.11 9.70
C ARG A 51 9.73 -14.88 10.16
N PRO A 52 9.89 -16.17 9.84
CA PRO A 52 11.12 -16.91 10.11
C PRO A 52 12.32 -16.22 9.46
N GLU A 53 13.46 -16.21 10.14
CA GLU A 53 14.71 -15.69 9.59
C GLU A 53 15.22 -16.60 8.46
N ASN A 54 15.89 -16.01 7.47
CA ASN A 54 16.53 -16.73 6.37
C ASN A 54 18.00 -16.32 6.31
N PRO A 55 18.96 -17.26 6.14
CA PRO A 55 20.38 -16.92 6.06
C PRO A 55 20.69 -15.95 4.92
N ASN A 56 19.97 -16.02 3.79
CA ASN A 56 20.29 -15.29 2.57
C ASN A 56 19.71 -13.86 2.52
N PHE A 57 18.78 -13.51 3.40
CA PHE A 57 17.98 -12.28 3.29
C PHE A 57 17.97 -11.43 4.56
N VAL A 58 17.98 -10.11 4.38
CA VAL A 58 17.61 -9.12 5.40
C VAL A 58 16.28 -8.49 5.00
N TYR A 59 15.28 -8.56 5.88
CA TYR A 59 13.93 -8.08 5.61
C TYR A 59 13.79 -6.60 5.99
N ILE A 60 13.66 -5.75 4.98
CA ILE A 60 13.40 -4.32 5.15
C ILE A 60 11.88 -4.12 5.18
N ASN A 61 11.35 -3.84 6.37
CA ASN A 61 9.95 -3.47 6.55
C ASN A 61 9.82 -1.95 6.39
N ASP A 62 8.77 -1.50 5.68
CA ASP A 62 8.44 -0.09 5.45
C ASP A 62 9.64 0.78 4.94
N PRO A 63 10.27 0.41 3.80
CA PRO A 63 11.32 1.22 3.19
C PRO A 63 10.81 2.64 2.84
N LYS A 64 11.63 3.64 3.11
CA LYS A 64 11.36 5.06 2.83
C LYS A 64 11.99 5.50 1.50
N LYS A 65 13.12 4.91 1.13
CA LYS A 65 13.92 5.23 -0.06
C LYS A 65 14.15 3.97 -0.89
N ARG A 66 14.39 4.12 -2.19
CA ARG A 66 14.72 2.97 -3.05
C ARG A 66 16.06 2.32 -2.68
N THR A 67 16.96 3.06 -2.04
CA THR A 67 18.29 2.65 -1.56
C THR A 67 18.28 1.82 -0.27
N ASP A 68 17.15 1.77 0.46
CA ASP A 68 17.05 1.00 1.72
C ASP A 68 17.18 -0.52 1.50
N PHE A 69 16.91 -1.00 0.29
CA PHE A 69 16.87 -2.42 -0.09
C PHE A 69 17.33 -2.61 -1.54
N GLU A 70 17.78 -3.82 -1.89
CA GLU A 70 18.31 -4.11 -3.23
C GLU A 70 17.19 -4.52 -4.20
N VAL A 71 16.32 -5.46 -3.81
CA VAL A 71 15.29 -6.03 -4.69
C VAL A 71 13.92 -6.12 -4.01
N TYR A 72 12.85 -5.95 -4.81
CA TYR A 72 11.47 -6.21 -4.38
C TYR A 72 11.13 -7.69 -4.49
N HIS A 73 10.60 -8.25 -3.41
CA HIS A 73 10.07 -9.61 -3.36
C HIS A 73 8.55 -9.62 -3.23
N CYS A 74 7.91 -10.36 -4.10
CA CYS A 74 6.48 -10.50 -4.21
C CYS A 74 6.02 -11.55 -3.20
N SER A 75 5.30 -11.13 -2.17
CA SER A 75 4.93 -11.97 -1.02
C SER A 75 3.52 -12.50 -1.09
N CYS A 76 3.36 -13.77 -0.70
CA CYS A 76 2.05 -14.33 -0.38
C CYS A 76 1.43 -13.54 0.80
N PRO A 77 0.13 -13.19 0.75
CA PRO A 77 -0.53 -12.55 1.89
C PRO A 77 -0.92 -13.54 3.00
N SER A 78 -1.01 -14.83 2.68
CA SER A 78 -1.53 -15.91 3.54
C SER A 78 -0.48 -16.73 4.29
N CYS A 79 0.76 -16.79 3.79
CA CYS A 79 1.90 -17.40 4.50
C CYS A 79 3.18 -16.58 4.32
N TRP A 80 4.36 -17.15 4.67
CA TRP A 80 5.65 -16.46 4.57
C TRP A 80 6.36 -16.64 3.21
N PHE A 81 5.75 -17.35 2.26
CA PHE A 81 6.27 -17.50 0.91
C PHE A 81 6.49 -16.14 0.22
N HIS A 82 7.57 -16.06 -0.55
CA HIS A 82 7.88 -14.93 -1.42
C HIS A 82 8.74 -15.39 -2.60
N CYS A 83 8.63 -14.68 -3.72
CA CYS A 83 9.48 -14.82 -4.90
C CYS A 83 10.08 -13.46 -5.29
N SER A 84 11.05 -13.43 -6.20
CA SER A 84 11.48 -12.20 -6.87
C SER A 84 10.30 -11.57 -7.61
N CYS A 85 10.16 -10.23 -7.62
CA CYS A 85 9.16 -9.56 -8.46
C CYS A 85 9.63 -9.42 -9.92
N ASP A 86 9.85 -10.55 -10.59
CA ASP A 86 10.10 -10.65 -12.03
C ASP A 86 8.78 -10.82 -12.84
N GLU A 87 8.90 -11.06 -14.15
CA GLU A 87 7.76 -11.30 -15.06
C GLU A 87 6.95 -12.56 -14.70
N ASN A 88 7.56 -13.53 -14.00
CA ASN A 88 6.92 -14.77 -13.59
C ASN A 88 6.34 -14.70 -12.16
N ALA A 89 6.54 -13.59 -11.44
CA ALA A 89 6.17 -13.45 -10.04
C ALA A 89 4.69 -13.69 -9.75
N LEU A 90 3.80 -13.20 -10.63
CA LEU A 90 2.36 -13.41 -10.51
C LEU A 90 1.97 -14.86 -10.73
N THR A 91 2.58 -15.53 -11.71
CA THR A 91 2.38 -16.96 -11.99
C THR A 91 2.87 -17.83 -10.82
N ALA A 92 4.06 -17.53 -10.27
CA ALA A 92 4.59 -18.19 -9.09
C ALA A 92 3.70 -18.01 -7.86
N LEU A 93 3.15 -16.81 -7.65
CA LEU A 93 2.17 -16.55 -6.59
C LEU A 93 0.83 -17.27 -6.83
N ALA A 94 0.33 -17.30 -8.06
CA ALA A 94 -0.91 -17.98 -8.41
C ALA A 94 -0.81 -19.49 -8.13
N ASN A 95 0.26 -20.14 -8.62
CA ASN A 95 0.51 -21.56 -8.37
C ASN A 95 0.61 -21.84 -6.85
N HIS A 96 1.44 -21.07 -6.14
CA HIS A 96 1.57 -21.21 -4.69
C HIS A 96 0.24 -21.02 -3.93
N ILE A 97 -0.56 -20.01 -4.28
CA ILE A 97 -1.84 -19.75 -3.60
C ILE A 97 -2.86 -20.85 -3.90
N ASN A 98 -2.93 -21.33 -5.15
CA ASN A 98 -3.82 -22.42 -5.52
C ASN A 98 -3.45 -23.72 -4.80
N GLU A 99 -2.16 -24.09 -4.78
CA GLU A 99 -1.67 -25.34 -4.17
C GLU A 99 -1.74 -25.33 -2.63
N PHE A 100 -1.25 -24.27 -1.99
CA PHE A 100 -1.06 -24.23 -0.53
C PHE A 100 -2.19 -23.53 0.23
N HIS A 101 -3.03 -22.75 -0.44
CA HIS A 101 -4.09 -21.95 0.21
C HIS A 101 -5.51 -22.25 -0.28
N ASN A 102 -5.67 -23.01 -1.38
CA ASN A 102 -6.95 -23.52 -1.90
C ASN A 102 -8.09 -22.46 -1.84
N PRO A 103 -8.03 -21.40 -2.67
CA PRO A 103 -8.97 -20.28 -2.61
C PRO A 103 -10.42 -20.73 -2.73
N GLN A 104 -11.26 -20.34 -1.77
CA GLN A 104 -12.68 -20.65 -1.77
C GLN A 104 -13.41 -19.64 -2.64
N ASN A 105 -14.21 -20.13 -3.60
CA ASN A 105 -15.14 -19.27 -4.34
C ASN A 105 -16.29 -18.86 -3.41
N VAL A 106 -16.40 -17.57 -3.10
CA VAL A 106 -17.47 -16.99 -2.28
C VAL A 106 -18.41 -16.07 -3.06
N ASP A 107 -18.01 -15.65 -4.27
CA ASP A 107 -18.83 -14.82 -5.16
C ASP A 107 -18.61 -15.25 -6.63
N PRO A 108 -19.37 -16.24 -7.13
CA PRO A 108 -19.24 -16.78 -8.48
C PRO A 108 -19.37 -15.75 -9.61
N GLY A 109 -20.10 -14.65 -9.35
CA GLY A 109 -20.32 -13.56 -10.30
C GLY A 109 -19.06 -12.74 -10.59
N LYS A 110 -18.02 -12.84 -9.75
CA LYS A 110 -16.75 -12.09 -9.89
C LYS A 110 -15.59 -12.92 -10.42
N ASN A 111 -15.77 -14.22 -10.62
CA ASN A 111 -14.68 -15.13 -11.00
C ASN A 111 -15.06 -16.22 -11.99
N GLU A 112 -16.07 -15.95 -12.83
CA GLU A 112 -16.50 -16.87 -13.89
C GLU A 112 -16.82 -18.27 -13.34
N ASN A 113 -17.56 -18.32 -12.21
CA ASN A 113 -17.85 -19.55 -11.47
C ASN A 113 -16.62 -20.31 -10.93
N GLY A 114 -15.50 -19.63 -10.71
CA GLY A 114 -14.29 -20.17 -10.10
C GLY A 114 -13.22 -20.61 -11.10
N LEU A 115 -13.35 -20.22 -12.38
CA LEU A 115 -12.41 -20.57 -13.45
C LEU A 115 -11.09 -19.77 -13.41
N ILE A 116 -11.09 -18.58 -12.80
CA ILE A 116 -9.91 -17.69 -12.74
C ILE A 116 -8.87 -18.22 -11.75
N ARG A 117 -7.97 -19.09 -12.24
CA ARG A 117 -6.87 -19.68 -11.46
C ARG A 117 -5.49 -19.09 -11.76
N ALA A 118 -5.33 -18.47 -12.92
CA ALA A 118 -4.08 -17.87 -13.39
C ALA A 118 -4.11 -16.33 -13.30
N PRO A 119 -2.96 -15.66 -13.38
CA PRO A 119 -2.91 -14.21 -13.58
C PRO A 119 -3.63 -13.81 -14.88
N GLN A 120 -4.40 -12.73 -14.82
CA GLN A 120 -4.99 -12.07 -15.99
C GLN A 120 -4.03 -11.04 -16.62
N VAL A 121 -2.93 -10.72 -15.93
CA VAL A 121 -1.87 -9.80 -16.36
C VAL A 121 -0.50 -10.39 -16.02
N ASN A 122 0.51 -10.06 -16.82
CA ASN A 122 1.88 -10.53 -16.65
C ASN A 122 2.79 -9.54 -15.89
N TYR A 123 2.23 -8.45 -15.35
CA TYR A 123 3.02 -7.37 -14.73
C TYR A 123 2.44 -6.90 -13.39
N VAL A 124 3.33 -6.47 -12.50
CA VAL A 124 3.01 -5.95 -11.17
C VAL A 124 2.77 -4.45 -11.26
N SER A 125 1.54 -3.99 -11.00
CA SER A 125 1.13 -2.59 -11.11
C SER A 125 1.36 -1.85 -9.79
N ARG A 126 2.44 -1.06 -9.73
CA ARG A 126 2.85 -0.28 -8.56
C ARG A 126 2.22 1.11 -8.57
N SER A 127 1.34 1.36 -7.61
CA SER A 127 0.66 2.66 -7.42
C SER A 127 1.49 3.69 -6.62
N LYS A 128 2.64 3.28 -6.06
CA LYS A 128 3.61 4.15 -5.40
C LYS A 128 5.03 3.77 -5.83
N ILE A 129 5.81 4.76 -6.23
CA ILE A 129 7.24 4.65 -6.51
C ILE A 129 7.96 5.36 -5.36
N LEU A 130 8.91 4.70 -4.72
CA LEU A 130 9.74 5.33 -3.70
C LEU A 130 10.74 6.30 -4.35
N PRO A 131 11.09 7.42 -3.69
CA PRO A 131 12.13 8.30 -4.20
C PRO A 131 13.44 7.54 -4.35
N VAL A 132 14.11 7.78 -5.48
CA VAL A 132 15.53 7.50 -5.66
C VAL A 132 16.27 8.64 -4.99
N ASP A 133 17.37 8.36 -4.29
CA ASP A 133 18.25 9.42 -3.81
C ASP A 133 18.81 10.16 -5.04
N SER A 134 18.49 11.45 -5.13
CA SER A 134 19.10 12.33 -6.12
C SER A 134 20.38 12.86 -5.51
N ASP A 135 21.51 12.32 -5.95
CA ASP A 135 22.84 12.82 -5.58
C ASP A 135 23.04 14.20 -6.26
N GLY A 136 22.54 15.25 -5.61
CA GLY A 136 22.59 16.63 -6.09
C GLY A 136 22.45 17.60 -4.91
N GLU A 137 23.46 18.45 -4.75
CA GLU A 137 23.53 19.46 -3.70
C GLU A 137 22.45 20.54 -3.90
N GLU A 138 21.57 20.71 -2.90
CA GLU A 138 21.14 22.05 -2.49
C GLU A 138 21.25 22.15 -0.96
N THR A 139 22.29 22.84 -0.51
CA THR A 139 22.35 23.45 0.83
C THR A 139 21.50 24.72 0.83
N ASP A 140 20.62 24.91 1.81
CA ASP A 140 20.66 26.00 2.81
C ASP A 140 19.35 26.03 3.66
N GLY A 141 19.39 26.59 4.87
CA GLY A 141 18.25 26.75 5.79
C GLY A 141 17.99 25.53 6.70
N LEU A 142 18.62 25.41 7.88
CA LEU A 142 18.28 26.11 9.14
C LEU A 142 16.78 25.91 9.52
N GLU A 143 16.40 25.45 10.71
CA GLU A 143 17.15 25.18 11.94
C GLU A 143 16.33 24.25 12.86
N SER A 144 17.02 23.38 13.61
CA SER A 144 16.89 23.06 15.06
C SER A 144 15.49 23.00 15.76
N GLU A 145 15.29 22.37 16.93
CA GLU A 145 16.18 21.89 18.00
C GLU A 145 15.78 20.48 18.49
N GLU A 146 16.74 19.74 19.02
CA GLU A 146 16.53 18.58 19.88
C GLU A 146 16.37 19.04 21.34
N GLU A 147 15.45 18.47 22.11
CA GLU A 147 15.62 18.36 23.56
C GLU A 147 15.14 16.99 24.08
N GLU A 148 16.07 16.27 24.71
CA GLU A 148 15.79 15.28 25.76
C GLU A 148 15.20 16.01 27.01
N GLU A 149 14.73 15.43 28.11
CA GLU A 149 14.97 14.12 28.71
C GLU A 149 13.84 13.77 29.73
N THR A 150 14.00 12.65 30.43
CA THR A 150 13.04 11.97 31.31
C THR A 150 12.41 12.77 32.47
N ASN A 151 11.19 12.40 32.91
CA ASN A 151 10.98 11.92 34.30
C ASN A 151 9.63 11.24 34.66
N LYS A 152 9.58 10.74 35.91
CA LYS A 152 8.57 9.88 36.57
C LYS A 152 7.98 10.65 37.79
N GLN A 153 6.80 10.42 38.37
CA GLN A 153 5.71 9.41 38.25
C GLN A 153 4.36 10.04 38.79
N PRO A 154 3.20 9.35 38.86
CA PRO A 154 1.88 9.93 39.22
C PRO A 154 1.50 9.65 40.71
N PRO A 155 0.23 9.74 41.19
CA PRO A 155 -0.97 10.54 40.81
C PRO A 155 -1.56 11.36 42.00
N LYS A 156 -2.61 12.20 41.79
CA LYS A 156 -3.76 12.37 42.75
C LYS A 156 -4.96 13.24 42.26
N THR A 157 -6.16 12.66 42.41
CA THR A 157 -7.49 13.25 42.75
C THR A 157 -8.15 14.42 41.97
N LYS A 158 -9.22 14.06 41.24
CA LYS A 158 -10.57 14.68 41.15
C LYS A 158 -10.78 16.20 41.40
N ALA A 159 -11.14 16.96 40.35
CA ALA A 159 -12.16 18.03 40.41
C ALA A 159 -12.77 18.35 39.02
N LYS A 160 -13.95 18.98 39.03
CA LYS A 160 -14.96 19.17 37.96
C LYS A 160 -14.52 19.92 36.69
N ALA A 161 -15.34 19.76 35.63
CA ALA A 161 -15.17 20.32 34.29
C ALA A 161 -15.50 21.82 34.14
N GLN A 162 -14.88 22.46 33.15
CA GLN A 162 -15.49 23.45 32.25
C GLN A 162 -14.79 23.43 30.87
N PRO A 163 -15.47 23.83 29.78
CA PRO A 163 -15.03 23.56 28.41
C PRO A 163 -14.02 24.60 27.90
N LYS A 164 -12.97 24.15 27.20
CA LYS A 164 -12.09 25.02 26.41
C LYS A 164 -12.54 25.02 24.95
N ASN A 165 -12.78 26.21 24.40
CA ASN A 165 -13.18 26.41 23.01
C ASN A 165 -12.15 25.80 22.05
N LYS A 166 -12.58 24.88 21.19
CA LYS A 166 -11.79 24.47 20.02
C LYS A 166 -11.71 25.66 19.07
N LYS A 167 -10.49 26.14 18.79
CA LYS A 167 -10.24 26.89 17.55
C LYS A 167 -10.61 25.95 16.40
N LYS A 168 -11.48 26.40 15.49
CA LYS A 168 -11.77 25.68 14.24
C LYS A 168 -10.55 25.85 13.33
N ASP A 169 -9.90 24.74 12.97
CA ASP A 169 -9.03 24.73 11.80
C ASP A 169 -9.89 24.96 10.55
N THR A 170 -9.66 26.08 9.87
CA THR A 170 -10.40 26.52 8.68
C THR A 170 -9.96 25.78 7.40
N ASN A 171 -9.60 24.50 7.51
CA ASN A 171 -9.17 23.64 6.40
C ASN A 171 -9.93 22.30 6.32
N GLN A 172 -10.93 22.05 7.17
CA GLN A 172 -11.93 21.01 6.87
C GLN A 172 -12.95 21.56 5.88
N LEU A 173 -12.68 21.35 4.57
CA LEU A 173 -13.71 21.38 3.55
C LEU A 173 -14.79 20.37 3.94
N GLY A 174 -16.03 20.85 4.12
CA GLY A 174 -17.16 19.98 4.40
C GLY A 174 -17.43 19.07 3.21
N ILE A 175 -18.04 17.91 3.46
CA ILE A 175 -18.50 17.01 2.38
C ILE A 175 -19.40 17.78 1.38
N ASN A 176 -20.20 18.74 1.88
CA ASN A 176 -21.02 19.61 1.05
C ASN A 176 -20.20 20.56 0.15
N ASP A 177 -19.05 21.08 0.62
CA ASP A 177 -18.17 21.92 -0.22
C ASP A 177 -17.54 21.11 -1.36
N ILE A 178 -17.26 19.83 -1.12
CA ILE A 178 -16.78 18.90 -2.15
C ILE A 178 -17.86 18.67 -3.21
N TYR A 179 -19.10 18.42 -2.80
CA TYR A 179 -20.22 18.30 -3.73
C TYR A 179 -20.44 19.57 -4.54
N GLN A 180 -20.38 20.76 -3.91
CA GLN A 180 -20.54 22.04 -4.60
C GLN A 180 -19.45 22.23 -5.68
N ARG A 181 -18.18 22.01 -5.35
CA ARG A 181 -17.06 22.09 -6.30
C ARG A 181 -17.18 21.10 -7.46
N VAL A 182 -17.72 19.91 -7.22
CA VAL A 182 -17.97 18.91 -8.29
C VAL A 182 -19.09 19.38 -9.22
N VAL A 183 -20.14 20.01 -8.71
CA VAL A 183 -21.19 20.63 -9.53
C VAL A 183 -20.60 21.77 -10.38
N ASP A 184 -19.87 22.71 -9.77
CA ASP A 184 -19.25 23.84 -10.46
C ASP A 184 -18.30 23.38 -11.59
N LEU A 185 -17.47 22.36 -11.33
CA LEU A 185 -16.61 21.73 -12.36
C LEU A 185 -17.42 21.12 -13.51
N THR A 186 -18.55 20.49 -13.20
CA THR A 186 -19.43 19.86 -14.20
C THR A 186 -20.12 20.91 -15.07
N GLU A 187 -20.48 22.07 -14.51
CA GLU A 187 -21.07 23.19 -15.24
C GLU A 187 -20.04 23.90 -16.13
N MET A 188 -18.83 24.15 -15.62
CA MET A 188 -17.72 24.68 -16.44
C MET A 188 -17.40 23.76 -17.63
N PHE A 189 -17.38 22.44 -17.43
CA PHE A 189 -17.10 21.49 -18.50
C PHE A 189 -18.21 21.49 -19.58
N LYS A 190 -19.48 21.59 -19.16
CA LYS A 190 -20.62 21.76 -20.10
C LYS A 190 -20.55 23.08 -20.86
N ALA A 191 -20.16 24.18 -20.21
CA ALA A 191 -20.01 25.49 -20.85
C ALA A 191 -18.90 25.47 -21.92
N LEU A 192 -17.78 24.80 -21.65
CA LEU A 192 -16.70 24.56 -22.61
C LEU A 192 -17.21 23.75 -23.82
N MET A 193 -17.78 22.57 -23.59
CA MET A 193 -18.27 21.68 -24.66
C MET A 193 -19.40 22.30 -25.51
N ASN A 194 -20.20 23.22 -24.95
CA ASN A 194 -21.26 23.91 -25.68
C ASN A 194 -20.75 25.14 -26.48
N ASN A 195 -19.65 25.77 -26.07
CA ASN A 195 -19.07 26.90 -26.80
C ASN A 195 -18.44 26.50 -28.14
N ASP A 196 -17.89 25.28 -28.25
CA ASP A 196 -17.30 24.79 -29.49
C ASP A 196 -18.34 24.53 -30.59
N ASN A 197 -19.58 24.21 -30.23
CA ASN A 197 -20.69 24.01 -31.18
C ASN A 197 -21.20 25.33 -31.80
N ASN A 198 -20.93 26.48 -31.18
CA ASN A 198 -21.46 27.79 -31.63
C ASN A 198 -20.50 28.56 -32.54
N LYS A 199 -19.37 27.96 -32.94
CA LYS A 199 -18.37 28.54 -33.87
C LYS A 199 -18.42 28.01 -35.30
N GLN A 200 -19.40 27.15 -35.64
CA GLN A 200 -19.57 26.60 -36.99
C GLN A 200 -20.82 27.12 -37.74
N GLN A 201 -21.50 28.14 -37.22
CA GLN A 201 -22.56 28.88 -37.94
C GLN A 201 -22.37 30.39 -37.75
N GLY A 202 -21.48 30.96 -38.57
CA GLY A 202 -21.18 32.39 -38.67
C GLY A 202 -20.35 32.66 -39.92
#